data_AF-A0A7K3H6E9-F1
#
_entry.id   AF-A0A7K3H6E9-F1
#
_cell.length_a   1.000
_cell.length_b   1.000
_cell.length_c   1.000
_cell.angle_alpha   90.00
_cell.angle_beta   90.00
_cell.angle_gamma   90.00
#
_symmetry.space_group_name_H-M   'P 1'
#
loop_
_entity.id
_entity.type
_entity.pdbx_description
1 polymer ?
#
loop_
_entity_poly.entity_id
_entity_poly.type
_entity_poly.pdbx_seq_one_letter_code
_entity_poly.pdbx_strand_id
1 'polypeptide(L)'
;MAQLDRAEAALLAAQGRPDAAVRLLEEAAHRFEVLGQPLERGHCLLVRAGIERRRRRTAAARTAVSEALALFARHGAKPWTEQAGRLLAQVDGTTAEPGRTGPAGGTALGVPSG
;
A
#
# COMPACT_ATOMS: atom_id res chain seq x y z
N MET A 1 -0.38 19.91 -8.13
CA MET A 1 -0.32 18.88 -9.21
C MET A 1 -0.21 17.45 -8.66
N ALA A 2 0.54 17.19 -7.59
CA ALA A 2 0.71 15.84 -7.02
C ALA A 2 -0.61 15.10 -6.68
N GLN A 3 -1.60 15.83 -6.18
CA GLN A 3 -2.91 15.26 -5.84
C GLN A 3 -3.68 14.77 -7.08
N LEU A 4 -3.52 15.45 -8.22
CA LEU A 4 -4.14 15.06 -9.49
C LEU A 4 -3.48 13.78 -10.03
N ASP A 5 -2.15 13.76 -10.13
CA ASP A 5 -1.39 12.60 -10.61
C ASP A 5 -1.72 11.34 -9.78
N ARG A 6 -1.85 11.47 -8.45
CA ARG A 6 -2.21 10.36 -7.56
C ARG A 6 -3.65 9.90 -7.72
N ALA A 7 -4.60 10.84 -7.91
CA ALA A 7 -6.00 10.50 -8.14
C ALA A 7 -6.17 9.77 -9.49
N GLU A 8 -5.49 10.24 -10.53
CA GLU A 8 -5.47 9.60 -11.84
C GLU A 8 -4.82 8.21 -11.79
N ALA A 9 -3.70 8.05 -11.08
CA ALA A 9 -3.09 6.74 -10.88
C ALA A 9 -4.04 5.76 -10.16
N ALA A 10 -4.78 6.22 -9.15
CA ALA A 10 -5.77 5.40 -8.46
C ALA A 10 -6.90 4.96 -9.41
N LEU A 11 -7.36 5.87 -10.29
CA LEU A 11 -8.36 5.56 -11.32
C LEU A 11 -7.84 4.53 -12.32
N LEU A 12 -6.64 4.73 -12.87
CA LEU A 12 -6.00 3.78 -13.80
C LEU A 12 -5.86 2.39 -13.18
N ALA A 13 -5.45 2.30 -11.91
CA ALA A 13 -5.36 1.04 -11.20
C ALA A 13 -6.74 0.36 -11.04
N ALA A 14 -7.78 1.13 -10.69
CA ALA A 14 -9.15 0.63 -10.57
C ALA A 14 -9.73 0.15 -11.92
N GLN A 15 -9.30 0.75 -13.03
CA GLN A 15 -9.66 0.35 -14.39
C GLN A 15 -8.87 -0.87 -14.92
N GLY A 16 -8.06 -1.53 -14.09
CA GLY A 16 -7.25 -2.67 -14.53
C GLY A 16 -6.03 -2.28 -15.35
N ARG A 17 -5.58 -1.02 -15.26
CA ARG A 17 -4.37 -0.50 -15.93
C ARG A 17 -3.25 -0.15 -14.93
N PRO A 18 -2.81 -1.10 -14.08
CA PRO A 18 -1.88 -0.79 -13.01
C PRO A 18 -0.47 -0.42 -13.49
N ASP A 19 -0.02 -0.92 -14.65
CA ASP A 19 1.29 -0.51 -15.20
C ASP A 19 1.29 0.96 -15.62
N ALA A 20 0.19 1.45 -16.21
CA ALA A 20 0.04 2.87 -16.53
C ALA A 20 0.01 3.73 -15.26
N ALA A 21 -0.70 3.27 -14.22
CA ALA A 21 -0.74 3.93 -12.92
C ALA A 21 0.66 4.05 -12.28
N VAL A 22 1.44 2.97 -12.30
CA VAL A 22 2.80 2.96 -11.73
C VAL A 22 3.73 3.90 -12.50
N ARG A 23 3.69 3.87 -13.84
CA ARG A 23 4.47 4.80 -14.67
C ARG A 23 4.16 6.26 -14.38
N LEU A 24 2.87 6.61 -14.29
CA LEU A 24 2.44 7.98 -13.97
C LEU A 24 3.01 8.44 -12.61
N LEU A 25 3.01 7.55 -11.61
CA LEU A 25 3.54 7.83 -10.27
C LEU A 25 5.07 7.95 -10.26
N GLU A 26 5.78 7.15 -11.06
CA GLU A 26 7.24 7.24 -11.21
C GLU A 26 7.64 8.57 -11.87
N GLU A 27 6.97 8.94 -12.96
CA GLU A 27 7.18 10.21 -13.64
C GLU A 27 6.87 11.40 -12.70
N ALA A 28 5.78 11.34 -11.94
CA ALA A 28 5.45 12.35 -10.94
C ALA A 28 6.47 12.42 -9.80
N ALA A 29 6.91 11.28 -9.26
CA ALA A 29 7.93 11.22 -8.21
C ALA A 29 9.24 11.85 -8.66
N HIS A 30 9.68 11.56 -9.90
CA HIS A 30 10.87 12.17 -10.48
C HIS A 30 10.73 13.68 -10.66
N ARG A 31 9.57 14.17 -11.12
CA ARG A 31 9.32 15.62 -11.20
C ARG A 31 9.44 16.29 -9.82
N PHE A 32 8.88 15.69 -8.77
CA PHE A 32 8.97 16.26 -7.42
C PHE A 32 10.37 16.18 -6.81
N GLU A 33 11.16 15.19 -7.18
CA GLU A 33 12.58 15.15 -6.85
C GLU A 33 13.34 16.34 -7.45
N VAL A 34 13.18 16.56 -8.76
CA VAL A 34 13.83 17.68 -9.48
C VAL A 34 13.39 19.04 -8.92
N LEU A 35 12.11 19.16 -8.54
CA LEU A 35 11.56 20.39 -7.96
C LEU A 35 11.88 20.60 -6.47
N GLY A 36 12.58 19.66 -5.82
CA GLY A 36 12.89 19.77 -4.39
C GLY A 36 11.65 19.68 -3.49
N GLN A 37 10.65 18.90 -3.89
CA GLN A 37 9.39 18.70 -3.15
C GLN A 37 9.34 17.28 -2.56
N PRO A 38 10.12 16.97 -1.51
CA PRO A 38 10.32 15.61 -1.01
C PRO A 38 9.05 14.97 -0.45
N LEU A 39 8.15 15.76 0.14
CA LEU A 39 6.88 15.25 0.65
C LEU A 39 5.99 14.75 -0.49
N GLU A 40 5.86 15.53 -1.58
CA GLU A 40 5.05 15.14 -2.73
C GLU A 40 5.60 13.90 -3.44
N ARG A 41 6.93 13.77 -3.54
CA ARG A 41 7.59 12.53 -3.96
C ARG A 41 7.17 11.36 -3.06
N GLY A 42 7.24 11.54 -1.74
CA GLY A 42 6.82 10.54 -0.75
C GLY A 42 5.37 10.09 -0.94
N HIS A 43 4.46 11.02 -1.25
CA HIS A 43 3.06 10.70 -1.53
C HIS A 43 2.90 9.85 -2.80
N CYS A 44 3.64 10.14 -3.88
CA CYS A 44 3.62 9.31 -5.09
C CYS A 44 4.11 7.88 -4.80
N LEU A 45 5.19 7.75 -4.04
CA LEU A 45 5.75 6.46 -3.63
C LEU A 45 4.78 5.65 -2.75
N LEU A 46 4.07 6.29 -1.82
CA LEU A 46 3.04 5.64 -0.99
C LEU A 46 1.91 5.03 -1.83
N VAL A 47 1.40 5.78 -2.82
CA VAL A 47 0.34 5.27 -3.71
C VAL A 47 0.88 4.12 -4.57
N ARG A 48 2.10 4.25 -5.11
CA ARG A 48 2.76 3.21 -5.91
C ARG A 48 2.91 1.92 -5.11
N ALA A 49 3.39 2.01 -3.87
CA ALA A 49 3.52 0.84 -2.99
C ALA A 49 2.18 0.14 -2.75
N GLY A 50 1.10 0.91 -2.54
CA GLY A 50 -0.25 0.36 -2.40
C GLY A 50 -0.76 -0.36 -3.66
N ILE A 51 -0.42 0.14 -4.85
CA ILE A 51 -0.75 -0.52 -6.12
C ILE A 51 0.07 -1.81 -6.28
N GLU A 52 1.39 -1.74 -6.13
CA GLU A 52 2.28 -2.90 -6.29
C GLU A 52 1.97 -4.02 -5.29
N ARG A 53 1.58 -3.67 -4.06
CA ARG A 53 1.10 -4.64 -3.06
C ARG A 53 -0.13 -5.41 -3.56
N ARG A 54 -1.14 -4.73 -4.11
CA ARG A 54 -2.35 -5.38 -4.64
C ARG A 54 -2.04 -6.29 -5.83
N ARG A 55 -0.99 -5.98 -6.58
CA ARG A 55 -0.47 -6.82 -7.68
C ARG A 55 0.44 -7.97 -7.22
N ARG A 56 0.62 -8.14 -5.91
CA ARG A 56 1.56 -9.10 -5.30
C ARG A 56 3.02 -8.92 -5.71
N ARG A 57 3.41 -7.71 -6.13
CA ARG A 57 4.82 -7.34 -6.39
C ARG A 57 5.49 -6.85 -5.12
N THR A 58 5.64 -7.75 -4.15
CA THR A 58 6.10 -7.43 -2.78
C THR A 58 7.44 -6.70 -2.75
N ALA A 59 8.40 -7.10 -3.58
CA ALA A 59 9.71 -6.43 -3.65
C ALA A 59 9.58 -4.96 -4.08
N ALA A 60 8.83 -4.69 -5.16
CA ALA A 60 8.59 -3.33 -5.64
C ALA A 60 7.81 -2.48 -4.62
N ALA A 61 6.80 -3.07 -3.99
CA ALA A 61 6.03 -2.41 -2.94
C ALA A 61 6.90 -2.02 -1.74
N ARG A 62 7.79 -2.93 -1.31
CA ARG A 62 8.72 -2.70 -0.20
C ARG A 62 9.67 -1.56 -0.52
N THR A 63 10.32 -1.60 -1.67
CA THR A 63 11.24 -0.53 -2.11
C THR A 63 10.54 0.83 -2.07
N ALA A 64 9.36 0.94 -2.67
CA ALA A 64 8.62 2.21 -2.72
C ALA A 64 8.20 2.71 -1.33
N VAL A 65 7.66 1.85 -0.46
CA VAL A 65 7.21 2.29 0.88
C VAL A 65 8.37 2.58 1.82
N SER A 66 9.49 1.85 1.73
CA SER A 66 10.71 2.14 2.49
C SER A 66 11.30 3.49 2.12
N GLU A 67 11.31 3.83 0.82
CA GLU A 67 11.77 5.13 0.35
C GLU A 67 10.85 6.27 0.82
N ALA A 68 9.52 6.08 0.72
CA ALA A 68 8.55 7.04 1.24
C ALA A 68 8.72 7.26 2.76
N LEU A 69 8.89 6.17 3.52
CA LEU A 69 9.11 6.21 4.96
C LEU A 69 10.36 7.04 5.30
N ALA A 70 11.48 6.81 4.61
CA ALA A 70 12.72 7.55 4.83
C ALA A 70 12.54 9.06 4.55
N LEU A 71 11.83 9.41 3.47
CA LEU A 71 11.53 10.81 3.15
C LEU A 71 10.68 11.47 4.23
N PHE A 72 9.56 10.86 4.64
CA PHE A 72 8.70 11.44 5.67
C PHE A 72 9.39 11.55 7.02
N ALA A 73 10.18 10.55 7.42
CA ALA A 73 10.95 10.57 8.65
C ALA A 73 11.97 11.71 8.66
N ARG A 74 12.75 11.86 7.57
CA ARG A 74 13.75 12.93 7.42
C ARG A 74 13.14 14.32 7.52
N HIS A 75 11.90 14.49 7.05
CA HIS A 75 11.21 15.77 7.02
C HIS A 75 10.23 15.98 8.19
N GLY A 76 10.25 15.10 9.22
CA GLY A 76 9.42 15.25 10.42
C GLY A 76 7.91 15.10 10.17
N ALA A 77 7.51 14.48 9.06
CA ALA A 77 6.13 14.33 8.62
C ALA A 77 5.43 13.16 9.34
N LYS A 78 5.32 13.24 10.67
CA LYS A 78 4.92 12.14 11.57
C LYS A 78 3.69 11.34 11.10
N PRO A 79 2.54 11.95 10.74
CA PRO A 79 1.36 11.18 10.33
C PRO A 79 1.64 10.29 9.10
N TRP A 80 2.45 10.80 8.18
CA TRP A 80 2.82 10.10 6.95
C TRP A 80 3.90 9.05 7.18
N THR A 81 4.84 9.29 8.10
CA THR A 81 5.80 8.29 8.58
C THR A 81 5.08 7.08 9.18
N GLU A 82 4.09 7.32 10.06
CA GLU A 82 3.30 6.24 10.67
C GLU A 82 2.48 5.48 9.63
N GLN A 83 1.87 6.19 8.67
CA GLN A 83 1.13 5.56 7.59
C GLN A 83 2.04 4.68 6.72
N ALA A 84 3.23 5.17 6.36
CA ALA A 84 4.22 4.40 5.61
C ALA A 84 4.69 3.16 6.39
N GLY A 85 4.92 3.30 7.70
CA GLY A 85 5.28 2.19 8.58
C GLY A 85 4.21 1.09 8.62
N ARG A 86 2.92 1.46 8.75
CA ARG A 86 1.81 0.50 8.68
C ARG A 86 1.76 -0.23 7.34
N LEU A 87 1.94 0.49 6.23
CA LEU A 87 1.93 -0.13 4.90
C LEU A 87 3.14 -1.06 4.71
N LEU A 88 4.33 -0.69 5.19
CA LEU A 88 5.51 -1.55 5.15
C LEU A 88 5.28 -2.87 5.92
N ALA A 89 4.72 -2.80 7.13
CA ALA A 89 4.34 -3.99 7.89
C ALA A 89 3.34 -4.90 7.14
N GLN A 90 2.39 -4.29 6.40
CA GLN A 90 1.44 -5.04 5.57
C GLN A 90 2.07 -5.62 4.29
N VAL A 91 3.15 -5.03 3.79
CA VAL A 91 3.93 -5.56 2.65
C VAL A 91 4.82 -6.71 3.10
N ASP A 92 5.41 -6.60 4.29
CA ASP A 92 6.26 -7.65 4.87
C ASP A 92 5.48 -8.85 5.42
N GLY A 93 4.14 -8.77 5.45
CA GLY A 93 3.29 -9.82 5.99
C GLY A 93 3.30 -9.88 7.53
N THR A 94 3.90 -8.88 8.19
CA THR A 94 3.94 -8.75 9.65
C THR A 94 2.58 -8.38 10.23
N THR A 95 1.63 -7.90 9.42
CA THR A 95 0.21 -7.85 9.81
C THR A 95 -0.47 -9.20 9.55
N ALA A 96 -0.02 -10.23 10.26
CA ALA A 96 -0.79 -11.44 10.46
C ALA A 96 -1.78 -11.16 11.60
N GLU A 97 -3.08 -11.08 11.27
CA GLU A 97 -4.14 -11.18 12.28
C GLU A 97 -4.03 -12.56 12.98
N PRO A 98 -4.03 -12.63 14.31
CA PRO A 98 -4.26 -13.88 15.03
C PRO A 98 -5.76 -14.20 15.01
N GLY A 99 -6.13 -15.35 14.45
CA GLY A 99 -7.44 -15.96 14.73
C GLY A 99 -8.36 -16.19 13.53
N ARG A 100 -8.18 -17.33 12.87
CA ARG A 100 -9.32 -18.15 12.44
C ARG A 100 -8.98 -19.64 12.54
N THR A 101 -8.82 -20.09 13.77
CA THR A 101 -9.06 -21.48 14.17
C THR A 101 -10.23 -21.44 15.14
N GLY A 102 -11.45 -21.53 14.59
CA GLY A 102 -12.62 -21.89 15.38
C GLY A 102 -12.50 -23.37 15.81
N PRO A 103 -13.01 -23.75 16.99
CA PRO A 103 -12.67 -25.02 17.61
C PRO A 103 -13.37 -26.20 16.92
N ALA A 104 -12.66 -27.33 16.91
CA ALA A 104 -13.29 -28.63 16.78
C ALA A 104 -14.05 -28.97 18.08
N GLY A 105 -15.30 -29.40 17.96
CA GLY A 105 -16.15 -29.90 19.04
C GLY A 105 -17.61 -29.64 18.67
N GLY A 106 -18.52 -30.60 18.62
CA GLY A 106 -18.49 -32.00 18.93
C GLY A 106 -19.75 -32.66 18.36
N THR A 107 -19.74 -33.98 18.46
CA THR A 107 -20.65 -34.98 17.92
C THR A 107 -22.14 -34.83 18.31
N ALA A 108 -22.99 -35.21 17.35
CA ALA A 108 -24.22 -36.02 17.45
C ALA A 108 -25.44 -35.55 18.29
N LEU A 109 -26.60 -35.47 17.62
CA LEU A 109 -27.81 -36.32 17.77
C LEU A 109 -28.93 -35.69 16.91
N GLY A 110 -29.52 -36.35 15.92
CA GLY A 110 -30.72 -37.17 16.12
C GLY A 110 -31.96 -36.52 15.49
N VAL A 111 -32.33 -36.96 14.29
CA VAL A 111 -33.60 -36.72 13.53
C VAL A 111 -34.72 -37.61 14.18
N PRO A 112 -36.07 -37.44 14.07
CA PRO A 112 -36.86 -36.94 12.93
C PRO A 112 -38.10 -36.06 13.20
N SER A 113 -38.59 -35.50 12.09
CA SER A 113 -39.97 -35.04 11.88
C SER A 113 -40.97 -36.20 11.85
N GLY A 114 -42.13 -35.98 12.49
CA GLY A 114 -43.32 -36.83 12.46
C GLY A 114 -44.41 -36.20 13.31
#